data_AF-A0A9X1MX10-F1
#
_entry.id   AF-A0A9X1MX10-F1
#
_cell.length_a   1.000
_cell.length_b   1.000
_cell.length_c   1.000
_cell.angle_alpha   90.00
_cell.angle_beta   90.00
_cell.angle_gamma   90.00
#
_symmetry.space_group_name_H-M   'P 1'
#
loop_
_entity.id
_entity.type
_entity.pdbx_description
1 polymer ?
#
loop_
_entity_poly.entity_id
_entity_poly.type
_entity_poly.pdbx_seq_one_letter_code
_entity_poly.pdbx_strand_id
1 'polypeptide(L)'
;MGLLDQLGGMLGGNSSNNSGSVDYMAILQWVEQQGGISGLLDKFRQGGLTEVVQSWIGTGANLPISGQQVQNIISKVALQQLSSKLGMGSQETSGLIAQLLPDIVDKLSPKGEEPVNPDLMSLGMSLLKGKLFG
;
A
#
# COMPACT_ATOMS: atom_id res chain seq x y z
N MET A 1 -27.80 21.49 6.88
CA MET A 1 -26.58 21.39 6.05
C MET A 1 -26.02 20.00 6.26
N GLY A 2 -26.03 19.19 5.21
CA GLY A 2 -25.96 17.73 5.32
C GLY A 2 -24.54 17.19 5.37
N LEU A 3 -24.37 16.00 5.95
CA LEU A 3 -23.13 15.23 5.94
C LEU A 3 -22.57 15.01 4.52
N LEU A 4 -23.44 15.04 3.49
CA LEU A 4 -23.07 14.93 2.08
C LEU A 4 -22.31 16.16 1.57
N ASP A 5 -22.54 17.34 2.17
CA ASP A 5 -21.80 18.58 1.89
C ASP A 5 -20.43 18.56 2.59
N GLN A 6 -20.36 17.96 3.79
CA GLN A 6 -19.11 17.77 4.53
C GLN A 6 -18.22 16.67 3.92
N LEU A 7 -18.80 15.63 3.33
CA LEU A 7 -18.06 14.68 2.49
C LEU A 7 -17.71 15.28 1.12
N GLY A 8 -18.58 16.11 0.54
CA GLY A 8 -18.32 16.84 -0.70
C GLY A 8 -17.15 17.82 -0.56
N GLY A 9 -17.03 18.51 0.57
CA GLY A 9 -15.87 19.38 0.89
C GLY A 9 -14.59 18.60 1.23
N MET A 10 -14.71 17.36 1.73
CA MET A 10 -13.56 16.51 2.04
C MET A 10 -13.05 15.71 0.83
N LEU A 11 -13.90 15.47 -0.17
CA LEU A 11 -13.60 14.59 -1.31
C LEU A 11 -13.64 15.33 -2.66
N GLY A 12 -14.21 16.53 -2.71
CA GLY A 12 -14.56 17.19 -3.98
C GLY A 12 -14.54 18.71 -3.94
N GLY A 13 -13.45 19.32 -3.45
CA GLY A 13 -13.16 20.71 -3.79
C GLY A 13 -12.50 21.50 -2.68
N ASN A 14 -11.17 21.58 -2.70
CA ASN A 14 -10.46 22.81 -3.02
C ASN A 14 -8.96 22.55 -2.91
N SER A 15 -8.26 22.66 -4.04
CA SER A 15 -6.82 22.89 -4.07
C SER A 15 -6.49 24.20 -3.36
N SER A 16 -6.41 24.19 -2.03
CA SER A 16 -5.73 25.24 -1.28
C SER A 16 -5.43 24.79 0.15
N ASN A 17 -4.19 24.32 0.32
CA ASN A 17 -3.37 24.68 1.48
C ASN A 17 -3.68 24.04 2.85
N ASN A 18 -3.76 22.72 2.92
CA ASN A 18 -3.49 22.01 4.19
C ASN A 18 -2.55 20.82 3.97
N SER A 19 -1.26 21.16 3.92
CA SER A 19 -0.13 20.25 3.98
C SER A 19 -0.10 19.60 5.37
N GLY A 20 -0.48 18.32 5.49
CA GLY A 20 -0.32 17.61 6.76
C GLY A 20 -1.06 16.28 6.90
N SER A 21 -2.17 16.07 6.20
CA SER A 21 -2.87 14.78 6.21
C SER A 21 -2.37 13.90 5.08
N VAL A 22 -1.63 12.85 5.42
CA VAL A 22 -1.28 11.77 4.49
C VAL A 22 -2.59 11.18 3.94
N ASP A 23 -2.77 11.25 2.61
CA ASP A 23 -3.94 10.66 1.96
C ASP A 23 -3.78 9.13 1.90
N TYR A 24 -4.31 8.46 2.91
CA TYR A 24 -4.31 6.99 3.01
C TYR A 24 -5.07 6.33 1.84
N MET A 25 -6.08 6.97 1.26
CA MET A 25 -6.78 6.43 0.09
C MET A 25 -5.87 6.44 -1.14
N ALA A 26 -5.08 7.50 -1.32
CA ALA A 26 -4.09 7.57 -2.40
C ALA A 26 -3.02 6.48 -2.27
N ILE A 27 -2.57 6.19 -1.04
CA ILE A 27 -1.61 5.11 -0.77
C ILE A 27 -2.23 3.74 -1.09
N LEU A 28 -3.43 3.46 -0.59
CA LEU A 28 -4.11 2.18 -0.86
C LEU A 28 -4.33 1.96 -2.37
N GLN A 29 -4.80 2.99 -3.08
CA GLN A 29 -4.97 2.90 -4.53
C GLN A 29 -3.63 2.69 -5.26
N TRP A 30 -2.56 3.32 -4.79
CA TRP A 30 -1.23 3.12 -5.35
C TRP A 30 -0.70 1.71 -5.08
N VAL A 31 -0.89 1.17 -3.87
CA VAL A 31 -0.54 -0.21 -3.51
C VAL A 31 -1.23 -1.18 -4.46
N GLU A 32 -2.53 -1.03 -4.69
CA GLU A 32 -3.28 -1.84 -5.65
C GLU A 32 -2.67 -1.76 -7.07
N GLN A 33 -2.27 -0.56 -7.52
CA GLN A 33 -1.59 -0.38 -8.82
C GLN A 33 -0.23 -1.07 -8.91
N GLN A 34 0.42 -1.38 -7.78
CA GLN A 34 1.69 -2.12 -7.75
C GLN A 34 1.49 -3.65 -7.73
N GLY A 35 0.25 -4.14 -7.82
CA GLY A 35 -0.09 -5.55 -7.64
C GLY A 35 -0.54 -5.88 -6.21
N GLY A 36 -1.04 -4.88 -5.48
CA GLY A 36 -1.41 -4.98 -4.07
C GLY A 36 -0.20 -5.15 -3.16
N ILE A 37 -0.45 -5.54 -1.90
CA ILE A 37 0.62 -5.74 -0.91
C ILE A 37 1.55 -6.88 -1.32
N SER A 38 1.01 -8.01 -1.79
CA SER A 38 1.82 -9.16 -2.22
C SER A 38 2.78 -8.77 -3.36
N GLY A 39 2.32 -8.01 -4.36
CA GLY A 39 3.17 -7.53 -5.45
C GLY A 39 4.28 -6.57 -4.99
N LEU A 40 4.03 -5.74 -3.98
CA LEU A 40 5.08 -4.94 -3.35
C LEU A 40 6.09 -5.83 -2.63
N LEU A 41 5.64 -6.77 -1.81
CA LEU A 41 6.50 -7.71 -1.09
C LEU A 41 7.42 -8.48 -2.05
N ASP A 42 6.88 -8.94 -3.17
CA ASP A 42 7.68 -9.59 -4.23
C ASP A 42 8.77 -8.69 -4.78
N LYS A 43 8.49 -7.41 -5.03
CA LYS A 43 9.52 -6.44 -5.46
C LYS A 43 10.61 -6.29 -4.41
N PHE A 44 10.25 -6.21 -3.13
CA PHE A 44 11.23 -6.12 -2.04
C PHE A 44 12.09 -7.39 -1.94
N ARG A 45 11.50 -8.58 -2.10
CA ARG A 45 12.24 -9.85 -2.19
C ARG A 45 13.20 -9.87 -3.39
N GLN A 46 12.73 -9.47 -4.57
CA GLN A 46 13.55 -9.37 -5.79
C GLN A 46 14.67 -8.34 -5.66
N GLY A 47 14.46 -7.29 -4.86
CA GLY A 47 15.46 -6.29 -4.50
C GLY A 47 16.51 -6.74 -3.49
N GLY A 48 16.48 -8.02 -3.06
CA GLY A 48 17.41 -8.58 -2.07
C GLY A 48 17.02 -8.29 -0.62
N LEU A 49 15.81 -7.77 -0.36
CA LEU A 49 15.30 -7.48 0.99
C LEU A 49 14.35 -8.56 1.50
N THR A 50 14.61 -9.82 1.14
CA THR A 50 13.79 -10.97 1.55
C THR A 50 13.70 -11.11 3.07
N GLU A 51 14.79 -10.91 3.81
CA GLU A 51 14.80 -11.00 5.28
C GLU A 51 13.97 -9.88 5.92
N VAL A 52 14.02 -8.68 5.34
CA VAL A 52 13.23 -7.52 5.78
C VAL A 52 11.75 -7.80 5.57
N VAL A 53 11.35 -8.27 4.39
CA VAL A 53 9.97 -8.68 4.12
C VAL A 53 9.50 -9.77 5.08
N GLN A 54 10.34 -10.78 5.32
CA GLN A 54 10.00 -11.87 6.23
C GLN A 54 9.80 -11.40 7.65
N SER A 55 10.55 -10.38 8.10
CA SER A 55 10.37 -9.76 9.41
C SER A 55 9.02 -9.07 9.55
N TRP A 56 8.49 -8.48 8.47
CA TRP A 56 7.19 -7.81 8.47
C TRP A 56 6.02 -8.78 8.44
N ILE A 57 6.21 -9.96 7.84
CA ILE A 57 5.18 -11.01 7.80
C ILE A 57 5.17 -11.80 9.10
N GLY A 58 6.34 -12.00 9.71
CA GLY A 58 6.50 -12.77 10.93
C GLY A 58 5.91 -12.07 12.15
N THR A 59 5.85 -12.78 13.27
CA THR A 59 5.38 -12.24 14.56
C THR A 59 6.47 -11.55 15.38
N GLY A 60 7.63 -11.32 14.75
CA GLY A 60 8.82 -10.74 15.37
C GLY A 60 8.84 -9.21 15.29
N ALA A 61 9.99 -8.60 15.55
CA ALA A 61 10.16 -7.17 15.34
C ALA A 61 10.34 -6.85 13.84
N ASN A 62 9.59 -5.89 13.34
CA ASN A 62 9.73 -5.38 11.98
C ASN A 62 11.10 -4.75 11.78
N LEU A 63 11.86 -5.23 10.79
CA LEU A 63 13.12 -4.61 10.42
C LEU A 63 12.84 -3.27 9.72
N PRO A 64 13.54 -2.19 10.13
CA PRO A 64 13.40 -0.90 9.47
C PRO A 64 13.98 -0.97 8.06
N ILE A 65 13.38 -0.20 7.16
CA ILE A 65 13.87 0.01 5.80
C ILE A 65 14.10 1.50 5.58
N SER A 66 15.08 1.88 4.76
CA SER A 66 15.33 3.27 4.42
C SER A 66 14.56 3.69 3.16
N GLY A 67 14.24 4.98 3.05
CA GLY A 67 13.64 5.52 1.83
C GLY A 67 14.51 5.30 0.58
N GLN A 68 15.83 5.22 0.74
CA GLN A 68 16.77 4.90 -0.34
C GLN A 68 16.62 3.45 -0.82
N GLN A 69 16.45 2.50 0.11
CA GLN A 69 16.15 1.11 -0.23
C GLN A 69 14.82 1.00 -0.98
N VAL A 70 13.80 1.75 -0.54
CA VAL A 70 12.51 1.84 -1.26
C VAL A 70 12.71 2.40 -2.67
N GLN A 71 13.49 3.46 -2.85
CA GLN A 71 13.77 4.05 -4.18
C GLN A 71 14.54 3.11 -5.12
N ASN A 72 15.36 2.22 -4.58
CA ASN A 72 16.10 1.25 -5.38
C ASN A 72 15.21 0.11 -5.89
N ILE A 73 14.11 -0.17 -5.19
CA ILE A 73 13.23 -1.31 -5.45
C ILE A 73 11.98 -0.87 -6.22
N ILE A 74 11.37 0.22 -5.76
CA ILE A 74 10.20 0.83 -6.41
C ILE A 74 10.70 1.73 -7.53
N SER A 75 10.25 1.46 -8.75
CA SER A 75 10.56 2.28 -9.92
C SER A 75 10.23 3.76 -9.68
N LYS A 76 11.09 4.66 -10.16
CA LYS A 76 10.89 6.11 -10.06
C LYS A 76 9.51 6.57 -10.55
N VAL A 77 8.98 5.93 -11.59
CA VAL A 77 7.62 6.21 -12.12
C VAL A 77 6.54 5.91 -11.08
N ALA A 78 6.63 4.77 -10.39
CA ALA A 78 5.67 4.41 -9.35
C ALA A 78 5.74 5.37 -8.16
N LEU A 79 6.95 5.76 -7.73
CA LEU A 79 7.10 6.78 -6.70
C LEU A 79 6.54 8.14 -7.13
N GLN A 80 6.76 8.56 -8.38
CA GLN A 80 6.22 9.80 -8.92
C GLN A 80 4.69 9.82 -8.96
N GLN A 81 4.05 8.68 -9.24
CA GLN A 81 2.59 8.58 -9.23
C GLN A 81 2.02 8.84 -7.84
N LEU A 82 2.62 8.23 -6.81
CA LEU A 82 2.20 8.46 -5.43
C LEU A 82 2.56 9.88 -4.98
N SER A 83 3.77 10.35 -5.27
CA SER A 83 4.24 11.67 -4.86
C SER A 83 3.37 12.78 -5.47
N SER A 84 2.94 12.62 -6.73
CA SER A 84 2.01 13.55 -7.38
C SER A 84 0.63 13.56 -6.72
N LYS A 85 0.14 12.40 -6.26
CA LYS A 85 -1.12 12.29 -5.53
C LYS A 85 -1.04 12.93 -4.15
N LEU A 86 0.08 12.73 -3.45
CA LEU A 86 0.31 13.25 -2.10
C LEU A 86 0.78 14.72 -2.10
N GLY A 87 1.14 15.28 -3.26
CA GLY A 87 1.76 16.61 -3.35
C GLY A 87 3.15 16.66 -2.69
N MET A 88 3.84 15.52 -2.58
CA MET A 88 5.13 15.37 -1.90
C MET A 88 6.28 15.20 -2.89
N GLY A 89 7.52 15.41 -2.43
CA GLY A 89 8.70 14.98 -3.16
C GLY A 89 8.85 13.46 -3.20
N SER A 90 9.57 12.93 -4.21
CA SER A 90 9.87 11.49 -4.31
C SER A 90 10.61 10.96 -3.07
N GLN A 91 11.52 11.77 -2.51
CA GLN A 91 12.27 11.40 -1.32
C GLN A 91 11.39 11.32 -0.07
N GLU A 92 10.50 12.29 0.14
CA GLU A 92 9.51 12.27 1.23
C GLU A 92 8.56 11.08 1.09
N THR A 93 8.07 10.84 -0.13
CA THR A 93 7.18 9.72 -0.45
C THR A 93 7.86 8.37 -0.15
N SER A 94 9.12 8.20 -0.55
CA SER A 94 9.88 6.99 -0.26
C SER A 94 10.11 6.78 1.23
N GLY A 95 10.36 7.86 1.98
CA GLY A 95 10.49 7.81 3.43
C GLY A 95 9.18 7.46 4.13
N LEU A 96 8.05 7.97 3.61
CA LEU A 96 6.72 7.63 4.10
C LEU A 96 6.40 6.15 3.87
N ILE A 97 6.64 5.62 2.67
CA ILE A 97 6.47 4.19 2.36
C ILE A 97 7.35 3.35 3.30
N ALA A 98 8.61 3.76 3.49
CA ALA A 98 9.55 3.04 4.34
C ALA A 98 9.08 2.92 5.81
N GLN A 99 8.33 3.90 6.30
CA GLN A 99 7.76 3.89 7.64
C GLN A 99 6.44 3.13 7.72
N LEU A 100 5.58 3.27 6.72
CA LEU A 100 4.20 2.78 6.79
C LEU A 100 4.05 1.33 6.30
N LEU A 101 4.84 0.93 5.31
CA LEU A 101 4.74 -0.39 4.69
C LEU A 101 4.98 -1.54 5.69
N PRO A 102 6.00 -1.51 6.57
CA PRO A 102 6.21 -2.57 7.56
C PRO A 102 4.98 -2.77 8.45
N ASP A 103 4.39 -1.67 8.95
CA ASP A 103 3.23 -1.70 9.84
C ASP A 103 1.96 -2.18 9.13
N ILE A 104 1.78 -1.84 7.86
CA ILE A 104 0.64 -2.33 7.06
C ILE A 104 0.75 -3.85 6.89
N VAL A 105 1.94 -4.35 6.53
CA VAL A 105 2.16 -5.77 6.30
C VAL A 105 1.97 -6.57 7.59
N ASP A 106 2.56 -6.12 8.70
CA ASP A 106 2.39 -6.74 10.02
C ASP A 106 0.91 -6.86 10.42
N LYS A 107 0.14 -5.76 10.27
CA LYS A 107 -1.30 -5.78 10.56
C LYS A 107 -2.11 -6.72 9.66
N LEU A 108 -1.66 -6.96 8.43
CA LEU A 108 -2.30 -7.88 7.49
C LEU A 108 -1.80 -9.33 7.64
N SER A 109 -0.75 -9.56 8.42
CA SER A 109 -0.14 -10.88 8.67
C SER A 109 -0.17 -11.29 10.15
N PRO A 110 -1.30 -11.15 10.87
CA PRO A 110 -1.37 -11.40 12.32
C PRO A 110 -1.05 -12.84 12.74
N LYS A 111 -1.00 -13.78 11.78
CA LYS A 111 -0.67 -15.19 12.00
C LYS A 111 0.76 -15.56 11.61
N GLY A 112 1.59 -14.62 11.16
CA GLY A 112 2.87 -14.98 10.54
C GLY A 112 2.73 -15.43 9.08
N GLU A 113 1.55 -15.23 8.48
CA GLU A 113 1.21 -15.70 7.14
C GLU A 113 1.22 -14.54 6.16
N GLU A 114 1.72 -14.79 4.94
CA GLU A 114 1.79 -13.76 3.92
C GLU A 114 0.38 -13.20 3.66
N PRO A 115 0.21 -11.87 3.62
CA PRO A 115 -1.09 -11.26 3.41
C PRO A 115 -1.65 -11.76 2.08
N VAL A 116 -2.72 -12.54 2.17
CA VAL A 116 -3.44 -13.05 1.02
C VAL A 116 -4.16 -11.85 0.42
N ASN A 117 -3.64 -11.29 -0.67
CA ASN A 117 -4.49 -10.51 -1.56
C ASN A 117 -5.66 -11.43 -1.89
N PRO A 118 -6.92 -11.09 -1.56
CA PRO A 118 -8.05 -11.85 -2.06
C PRO A 118 -8.03 -11.63 -3.57
N ASP A 119 -7.35 -12.55 -4.25
CA ASP A 119 -7.19 -12.51 -5.68
C ASP A 119 -8.60 -12.44 -6.27
N LEU A 120 -8.92 -11.33 -6.94
CA LEU A 120 -10.27 -11.07 -7.42
C LEU A 120 -10.70 -12.16 -8.41
N MET A 121 -9.74 -12.85 -9.04
CA MET A 121 -9.98 -14.03 -9.84
C MET A 121 -10.37 -15.25 -8.98
N SER A 122 -9.73 -15.45 -7.82
CA SER A 122 -10.12 -16.50 -6.86
C SER A 122 -11.50 -16.23 -6.24
N LEU A 123 -11.80 -14.97 -5.95
CA LEU A 123 -13.15 -14.54 -5.55
C LEU A 123 -14.17 -14.78 -6.66
N GLY A 124 -13.83 -14.45 -7.90
CA GLY A 124 -14.65 -14.70 -9.09
C GLY A 124 -14.89 -16.19 -9.36
N MET A 125 -13.86 -17.03 -9.20
CA MET A 125 -13.98 -18.49 -9.32
C MET A 125 -14.82 -19.09 -8.19
N SER A 126 -14.74 -18.52 -6.98
CA SER A 126 -15.53 -18.98 -5.82
C SER A 126 -17.02 -18.66 -6.01
N LEU A 127 -17.35 -17.50 -6.55
CA LEU A 127 -18.72 -17.12 -6.90
C LEU A 127 -19.26 -17.95 -8.08
N LEU A 128 -18.43 -18.26 -9.07
CA LEU A 128 -18.80 -19.10 -10.20
C LEU A 128 -19.04 -20.56 -9.77
N LYS A 129 -18.20 -21.11 -8.90
CA LYS A 129 -18.40 -22.46 -8.33
C LYS A 129 -19.64 -22.52 -7.45
N GLY A 130 -19.88 -21.51 -6.62
CA GLY A 130 -21.08 -21.45 -5.77
C GLY A 130 -22.39 -21.40 -6.55
N LYS A 131 -22.39 -20.90 -7.80
CA LYS A 131 -23.56 -20.88 -8.69
C LYS A 131 -23.72 -22.11 -9.59
N LEU A 132 -22.63 -22.83 -9.88
CA LEU A 132 -22.65 -24.00 -10.78
C LEU A 132 -22.83 -25.33 -10.03
N PHE A 133 -22.48 -25.36 -8.74
CA PHE A 133 -22.48 -26.58 -7.93
C PHE A 133 -23.31 -26.46 -6.64
N GLY A 134 -24.03 -25.35 -6.47
CA GLY A 134 -24.96 -25.09 -5.36
C GLY A 134 -26.41 -25.09 -5.80
#